data_AF-A0A929PJ80-F1
#
_entry.id   AF-A0A929PJ80-F1
#
_cell.length_a   1.000
_cell.length_b   1.000
_cell.length_c   1.000
_cell.angle_alpha   90.00
_cell.angle_beta   90.00
_cell.angle_gamma   90.00
#
_symmetry.space_group_name_H-M   'P 1'
#
loop_
_entity.id
_entity.type
_entity.pdbx_description
1 polymer ?
#
loop_
_entity_poly.entity_id
_entity_poly.type
_entity_poly.pdbx_seq_one_letter_code
_entity_poly.pdbx_strand_id
1 'polypeptide(L)'
;MKKRGKGNKTPQVIDLEEGRLLLAVRKGYRNWESRFKEEFGLETKLSQISFKTLSFLAQGKDKGTFYLYDLIMNLQGLGSGFEFNELSPKKKMAIIDQYLFMLDLIRFECMKRLGWLTSYPGEDFTLVELIKEFDRLAPSLQAKVPVLSQDHAAFEQYSTMNTYDKEGFVRKLIPEVLKEIQDYST
;
A
#
# COMPACT_ATOMS: atom_id res chain seq x y z
N MET A 1 12.23 -19.17 57.38
CA MET A 1 11.43 -18.19 56.61
C MET A 1 12.03 -17.99 55.22
N LYS A 2 11.18 -17.65 54.24
CA LYS A 2 11.41 -17.32 52.81
C LYS A 2 11.50 -18.48 51.81
N LYS A 3 10.31 -18.92 51.37
CA LYS A 3 10.05 -19.59 50.09
C LYS A 3 10.40 -18.65 48.93
N ARG A 4 11.18 -19.12 47.95
CA ARG A 4 11.40 -18.45 46.66
C ARG A 4 10.17 -18.68 45.78
N GLY A 5 9.41 -17.61 45.52
CA GLY A 5 8.35 -17.61 44.52
C GLY A 5 8.96 -17.63 43.13
N LYS A 6 8.76 -18.73 42.39
CA LYS A 6 8.94 -18.75 40.94
C LYS A 6 7.85 -17.85 40.34
N GLY A 7 8.26 -16.73 39.75
CA GLY A 7 7.37 -15.92 38.93
C GLY A 7 6.92 -16.75 37.73
N ASN A 8 5.65 -17.14 37.72
CA ASN A 8 5.00 -17.70 36.54
C ASN A 8 5.02 -16.62 35.45
N LYS A 9 5.80 -16.86 34.39
CA LYS A 9 5.53 -16.23 33.09
C LYS A 9 4.23 -16.84 32.58
N THR A 10 3.12 -16.17 32.83
CA THR A 10 1.85 -16.48 32.17
C THR A 10 2.06 -16.32 30.66
N PRO A 11 1.79 -17.36 29.84
CA PRO A 11 1.78 -17.20 28.40
C PRO A 11 0.75 -16.13 28.07
N GLN A 12 1.18 -15.08 27.36
CA GLN A 12 0.30 -14.04 26.87
C GLN A 12 -0.71 -14.70 25.94
N VAL A 13 -1.99 -14.71 26.33
CA VAL A 13 -3.08 -15.19 25.50
C VAL A 13 -3.23 -14.17 24.38
N ILE A 14 -2.47 -14.35 23.31
CA ILE A 14 -2.67 -13.61 22.08
C ILE A 14 -4.00 -14.11 21.52
N ASP A 15 -4.92 -13.19 21.25
CA ASP A 15 -6.14 -13.52 20.52
C ASP A 15 -5.76 -14.29 19.25
N LEU A 16 -6.37 -15.44 19.01
CA LEU A 16 -6.04 -16.30 17.87
C LEU A 16 -6.09 -15.52 16.54
N GLU A 17 -6.98 -14.54 16.42
CA GLU A 17 -7.08 -13.68 15.25
C GLU A 17 -5.93 -12.66 15.16
N GLU A 18 -5.54 -12.06 16.27
CA GLU A 18 -4.38 -11.15 16.33
C GLU A 18 -3.08 -11.91 16.01
N GLY A 19 -2.92 -13.12 16.54
CA GLY A 19 -1.78 -13.99 16.25
C GLY A 19 -1.71 -14.40 14.77
N ARG A 20 -2.86 -14.70 14.15
CA ARG A 20 -2.95 -15.00 12.71
C ARG A 20 -2.57 -13.78 11.86
N LEU A 21 -3.04 -12.59 12.24
CA LEU A 21 -2.71 -11.35 11.54
C LEU A 21 -1.22 -11.06 11.60
N LEU A 22 -0.60 -11.12 12.78
CA LEU A 22 0.83 -10.88 12.94
C LEU A 22 1.68 -11.86 12.12
N LEU A 23 1.26 -13.13 12.03
CA LEU A 23 1.92 -14.12 11.17
C LEU A 23 1.75 -13.80 9.68
N ALA A 24 0.57 -13.36 9.25
CA ALA A 24 0.30 -12.95 7.88
C ALA A 24 1.14 -11.72 7.49
N VAL A 25 1.22 -10.71 8.36
CA VAL A 25 2.05 -9.50 8.18
C VAL A 25 3.52 -9.87 8.02
N ARG A 26 4.07 -10.69 8.93
CA ARG A 26 5.46 -11.16 8.83
C ARG A 26 5.74 -11.94 7.55
N LYS A 27 4.79 -12.75 7.09
CA LYS A 27 4.94 -13.49 5.82
C LYS A 27 4.89 -12.55 4.62
N GLY A 28 3.91 -11.64 4.59
CA GLY A 28 3.71 -10.69 3.49
C GLY A 28 4.86 -9.72 3.29
N TYR A 29 5.49 -9.26 4.37
CA TYR A 29 6.64 -8.36 4.27
C TYR A 29 8.00 -9.04 4.11
N ARG A 30 8.10 -10.37 4.29
CA ARG A 30 9.40 -11.08 4.18
C ARG A 30 10.13 -10.78 2.87
N ASN A 31 9.41 -10.81 1.75
CA ASN A 31 9.99 -10.56 0.44
C ASN A 31 10.34 -9.08 0.24
N TRP A 32 9.57 -8.17 0.87
CA TRP A 32 9.84 -6.74 0.87
C TRP A 32 11.10 -6.42 1.68
N GLU A 33 11.20 -6.89 2.92
CA GLU A 33 12.39 -6.69 3.79
C GLU A 33 13.66 -7.22 3.11
N SER A 34 13.58 -8.40 2.51
CA SER A 34 14.70 -9.00 1.78
C SER A 34 15.14 -8.14 0.58
N ARG A 35 14.18 -7.55 -0.15
CA ARG A 35 14.45 -6.76 -1.36
C ARG A 35 14.88 -5.34 -1.06
N PHE A 36 14.14 -4.64 -0.22
CA PHE A 36 14.22 -3.20 0.01
C PHE A 36 15.14 -2.84 1.18
N LYS A 37 15.47 -3.82 2.03
CA LYS A 37 16.36 -3.62 3.19
C LYS A 37 15.86 -2.53 4.14
N GLU A 38 14.55 -2.42 4.29
CA GLU A 38 13.87 -1.55 5.25
C GLU A 38 12.84 -2.37 6.04
N GLU A 39 12.43 -1.86 7.20
CA GLU A 39 11.51 -2.55 8.11
C GLU A 39 10.05 -2.24 7.77
N PHE A 40 9.20 -3.27 7.82
CA PHE A 40 7.77 -3.14 7.61
C PHE A 40 6.99 -3.87 8.69
N GLY A 41 5.79 -3.41 8.98
CA GLY A 41 4.97 -3.96 10.06
C GLY A 41 3.50 -3.58 9.94
N LEU A 42 2.76 -3.90 11.00
CA LEU A 42 1.32 -3.66 11.09
C LEU A 42 0.97 -2.18 10.91
N GLU A 43 1.79 -1.31 11.49
CA GLU A 43 1.59 0.14 11.51
C GLU A 43 2.18 0.87 10.29
N THR A 44 2.73 0.14 9.32
CA THR A 44 3.42 0.78 8.19
C THR A 44 2.44 1.49 7.27
N LYS A 45 2.59 2.82 7.18
CA LYS A 45 1.92 3.71 6.23
C LYS A 45 2.80 4.00 5.02
N LEU A 46 2.20 4.41 3.91
CA LEU A 46 2.94 4.82 2.70
C LEU A 46 3.93 5.96 2.99
N SER A 47 3.56 6.90 3.84
CA SER A 47 4.40 8.03 4.26
C SER A 47 5.67 7.64 5.02
N GLN A 48 5.73 6.42 5.55
CA GLN A 48 6.89 5.91 6.29
C GLN A 48 7.87 5.11 5.41
N ILE A 49 7.44 4.71 4.21
CA ILE A 49 8.26 3.92 3.28
C ILE A 49 9.25 4.84 2.57
N SER A 50 10.48 4.37 2.34
CA SER A 50 11.48 5.17 1.64
C SER A 50 11.03 5.54 0.22
N PHE A 51 11.45 6.72 -0.25
CA PHE A 51 11.09 7.18 -1.58
C PHE A 51 11.63 6.27 -2.68
N LYS A 52 12.80 5.65 -2.45
CA LYS A 52 13.39 4.64 -3.33
C LYS A 52 12.47 3.42 -3.51
N THR A 53 11.96 2.85 -2.41
CA THR A 53 11.03 1.72 -2.49
C THR A 53 9.71 2.09 -3.14
N LEU A 54 9.13 3.24 -2.78
CA LEU A 54 7.91 3.71 -3.42
C LEU A 54 8.11 3.94 -4.93
N SER A 55 9.24 4.53 -5.32
CA SER A 55 9.58 4.74 -6.73
C SER A 55 9.69 3.43 -7.49
N PHE A 56 10.26 2.39 -6.87
CA PHE A 56 10.31 1.05 -7.45
C PHE A 56 8.92 0.41 -7.58
N LEU A 57 8.09 0.47 -6.54
CA LEU A 57 6.74 -0.12 -6.55
C LEU A 57 5.79 0.61 -7.51
N ALA A 58 5.87 1.94 -7.58
CA ALA A 58 5.03 2.81 -8.41
C ALA A 58 5.10 2.47 -9.91
N GLN A 59 6.23 1.92 -10.37
CA GLN A 59 6.40 1.50 -11.77
C GLN A 59 5.36 0.45 -12.17
N GLY A 60 4.90 -0.39 -11.24
CA GLY A 60 3.84 -1.37 -11.49
C GLY A 60 4.16 -2.37 -12.61
N LYS A 61 5.44 -2.69 -12.78
CA LYS A 61 5.96 -3.62 -13.79
C LYS A 61 6.84 -4.68 -13.15
N ASP A 62 6.98 -5.81 -13.84
CA ASP A 62 7.89 -6.90 -13.52
C ASP A 62 7.79 -7.34 -12.04
N LYS A 63 8.91 -7.24 -11.31
CA LYS A 63 9.02 -7.62 -9.90
C LYS A 63 8.16 -6.75 -8.98
N GLY A 64 7.86 -5.50 -9.34
CA GLY A 64 7.02 -4.61 -8.53
C GLY A 64 5.60 -5.15 -8.36
N THR A 65 5.03 -5.69 -9.45
CA THR A 65 3.72 -6.36 -9.43
C THR A 65 3.73 -7.58 -8.51
N PHE A 66 4.80 -8.39 -8.55
CA PHE A 66 4.95 -9.54 -7.66
C PHE A 66 4.89 -9.14 -6.18
N TYR A 67 5.64 -8.11 -5.75
CA TYR A 67 5.68 -7.71 -4.34
C TYR A 67 4.32 -7.25 -3.81
N LEU A 68 3.54 -6.54 -4.63
CA LEU A 68 2.20 -6.10 -4.25
C LEU A 68 1.21 -7.28 -4.21
N TYR A 69 1.23 -8.17 -5.21
CA TYR A 69 0.43 -9.40 -5.18
C TYR A 69 0.76 -10.27 -3.97
N ASP A 70 2.05 -10.47 -3.70
CA ASP A 70 2.51 -11.29 -2.59
C ASP A 70 2.04 -10.73 -1.24
N LEU A 71 2.15 -9.43 -1.03
CA LEU A 71 1.65 -8.78 0.19
C LEU A 71 0.13 -8.96 0.33
N ILE A 72 -0.62 -8.66 -0.73
CA ILE A 72 -2.09 -8.77 -0.73
C ILE A 72 -2.51 -10.22 -0.44
N MET A 73 -1.94 -11.18 -1.16
CA MET A 73 -2.30 -12.61 -1.02
C MET A 73 -1.97 -13.15 0.37
N ASN A 74 -0.81 -12.80 0.94
CA ASN A 74 -0.45 -13.25 2.29
C ASN A 74 -1.41 -12.68 3.34
N LEU A 75 -1.76 -11.40 3.27
CA LEU A 75 -2.69 -10.76 4.21
C LEU A 75 -4.13 -11.29 4.08
N GLN A 76 -4.52 -11.72 2.87
CA GLN A 76 -5.81 -12.36 2.59
C GLN A 76 -5.81 -13.87 2.87
N GLY A 77 -4.69 -14.46 3.28
CA GLY A 77 -4.59 -15.90 3.55
C GLY A 77 -4.71 -16.77 2.29
N LEU A 78 -4.37 -16.21 1.13
CA LEU A 78 -4.45 -16.87 -0.18
C LEU A 78 -3.15 -17.52 -0.64
N GLY A 79 -2.12 -17.49 0.21
CA GLY A 79 -0.80 -18.00 -0.11
C GLY A 79 0.16 -16.92 -0.58
N SER A 80 1.19 -17.34 -1.31
CA SER A 80 2.27 -16.50 -1.82
C SER A 80 1.95 -15.92 -3.20
N GLY A 81 2.54 -14.78 -3.55
CA GLY A 81 2.43 -14.18 -4.88
C GLY A 81 2.88 -15.11 -6.02
N PHE A 82 3.70 -16.13 -5.72
CA PHE A 82 4.08 -17.17 -6.70
C PHE A 82 2.90 -18.06 -7.11
N GLU A 83 1.91 -18.24 -6.24
CA GLU A 83 0.73 -19.08 -6.45
C GLU A 83 -0.41 -18.31 -7.13
N PHE A 84 -0.20 -17.05 -7.51
CA PHE A 84 -1.22 -16.20 -8.14
C PHE A 84 -1.88 -16.89 -9.34
N ASN A 85 -1.08 -17.57 -10.18
CA ASN A 85 -1.57 -18.25 -11.38
C ASN A 85 -2.45 -19.47 -11.08
N GLU A 86 -2.39 -20.01 -9.87
CA GLU A 86 -3.18 -21.16 -9.40
C GLU A 86 -4.54 -20.75 -8.83
N LEU A 87 -4.72 -19.46 -8.56
CA LEU A 87 -5.99 -18.93 -8.06
C LEU A 87 -7.12 -19.09 -9.09
N SER A 88 -8.34 -19.27 -8.59
CA SER A 88 -9.54 -19.21 -9.42
C SER A 88 -9.71 -17.81 -10.05
N PRO A 89 -10.36 -17.70 -11.23
CA PRO A 89 -10.53 -16.41 -11.91
C PRO A 89 -11.14 -15.32 -11.02
N LYS A 90 -12.14 -15.66 -10.20
CA LYS A 90 -12.77 -14.72 -9.25
C LYS A 90 -11.78 -14.17 -8.23
N LYS A 91 -10.90 -15.02 -7.67
CA LYS A 91 -9.87 -14.59 -6.72
C LYS A 91 -8.82 -13.73 -7.41
N LYS A 92 -8.40 -14.08 -8.63
CA LYS A 92 -7.46 -13.27 -9.41
C LYS A 92 -7.98 -11.85 -9.64
N MET A 93 -9.25 -11.71 -10.04
CA MET A 93 -9.86 -10.39 -10.25
C MET A 93 -9.83 -9.55 -8.98
N ALA A 94 -10.24 -10.12 -7.84
CA ALA A 94 -10.20 -9.40 -6.55
C ALA A 94 -8.79 -8.92 -6.17
N ILE A 95 -7.75 -9.73 -6.44
CA ILE A 95 -6.35 -9.33 -6.20
C ILE A 95 -5.89 -8.25 -7.16
N ILE A 96 -6.29 -8.31 -8.44
CA ILE A 96 -5.98 -7.28 -9.43
C ILE A 96 -6.64 -5.95 -9.05
N ASP A 97 -7.89 -5.96 -8.61
CA ASP A 97 -8.60 -4.75 -8.19
C ASP A 97 -7.92 -4.10 -6.98
N GLN A 98 -7.54 -4.90 -5.97
CA GLN A 98 -6.77 -4.44 -4.81
C GLN A 98 -5.39 -3.91 -5.23
N TYR A 99 -4.70 -4.61 -6.12
CA TYR A 99 -3.41 -4.18 -6.65
C TYR A 99 -3.49 -2.83 -7.36
N LEU A 100 -4.47 -2.63 -8.24
CA LEU A 100 -4.64 -1.37 -8.97
C LEU A 100 -4.91 -0.22 -8.00
N PHE A 101 -5.76 -0.45 -7.00
CA PHE A 101 -6.01 0.51 -5.94
C PHE A 101 -4.74 0.86 -5.15
N MET A 102 -3.99 -0.15 -4.68
CA MET A 102 -2.74 0.08 -3.94
C MET A 102 -1.70 0.81 -4.79
N LEU A 103 -1.62 0.46 -6.07
CA LEU A 103 -0.68 1.05 -7.01
C LEU A 103 -0.96 2.55 -7.24
N ASP A 104 -2.23 2.95 -7.31
CA ASP A 104 -2.61 4.35 -7.38
C ASP A 104 -2.21 5.11 -6.10
N LEU A 105 -2.47 4.55 -4.91
CA LEU A 105 -2.07 5.18 -3.65
C LEU A 105 -0.55 5.37 -3.54
N ILE A 106 0.23 4.37 -3.95
CA ILE A 106 1.69 4.47 -4.00
C ILE A 106 2.13 5.60 -4.93
N ARG A 107 1.48 5.73 -6.10
CA ARG A 107 1.78 6.81 -7.06
C ARG A 107 1.38 8.17 -6.52
N PHE A 108 0.25 8.29 -5.82
CA PHE A 108 -0.17 9.53 -5.19
C PHE A 108 0.78 9.94 -4.06
N GLU A 109 1.30 8.99 -3.28
CA GLU A 109 2.34 9.29 -2.30
C GLU A 109 3.62 9.81 -2.99
N CYS A 110 4.02 9.22 -4.13
CA CYS A 110 5.14 9.74 -4.91
C CYS A 110 4.86 11.17 -5.41
N MET A 111 3.68 11.42 -5.96
CA MET A 111 3.26 12.76 -6.41
C MET A 111 3.29 13.78 -5.27
N LYS A 112 2.83 13.38 -4.08
CA LYS A 112 2.87 14.24 -2.88
C LYS A 112 4.30 14.59 -2.50
N ARG A 113 5.23 13.63 -2.52
CA ARG A 113 6.65 13.87 -2.19
C ARG A 113 7.38 14.72 -3.22
N LEU A 114 6.93 14.71 -4.48
CA LEU A 114 7.40 15.63 -5.51
C LEU A 114 6.77 17.03 -5.40
N GLY A 115 5.83 17.25 -4.47
CA GLY A 115 5.12 18.51 -4.30
C GLY A 115 3.95 18.73 -5.25
N TRP A 116 3.55 17.70 -6.01
CA TRP A 116 2.46 17.80 -6.99
C TRP A 116 1.10 17.70 -6.31
N LEU A 117 0.99 16.90 -5.24
CA LEU A 117 -0.20 16.80 -4.42
C LEU A 117 0.05 17.37 -3.03
N THR A 118 -0.97 17.98 -2.44
CA THR A 118 -0.94 18.35 -1.01
C THR A 118 -1.45 17.20 -0.13
N SER A 119 -2.42 16.43 -0.62
CA SER A 119 -2.99 15.28 0.07
C SER A 119 -3.68 14.33 -0.91
N TYR A 120 -3.89 13.08 -0.48
CA TYR A 120 -4.68 12.10 -1.22
C TYR A 120 -5.51 11.22 -0.27
N PRO A 121 -6.64 10.67 -0.75
CA PRO A 121 -7.47 9.79 0.07
C PRO A 121 -6.70 8.52 0.46
N GLY A 122 -6.65 8.21 1.75
CA GLY A 122 -6.04 6.98 2.24
C GLY A 122 -4.65 7.14 2.86
N GLU A 123 -4.07 8.35 2.84
CA GLU A 123 -2.72 8.60 3.34
C GLU A 123 -2.51 8.30 4.84
N ASP A 124 -3.59 8.32 5.62
CA ASP A 124 -3.57 8.05 7.06
C ASP A 124 -3.67 6.56 7.42
N PHE A 125 -3.97 5.68 6.46
CA PHE A 125 -4.13 4.25 6.72
C PHE A 125 -2.81 3.49 6.56
N THR A 126 -2.69 2.39 7.29
CA THR A 126 -1.61 1.43 7.09
C THR A 126 -1.87 0.61 5.83
N LEU A 127 -0.80 0.04 5.26
CA LEU A 127 -0.95 -0.90 4.15
C LEU A 127 -1.80 -2.12 4.54
N VAL A 128 -1.73 -2.55 5.80
CA VAL A 128 -2.49 -3.70 6.28
C VAL A 128 -3.98 -3.38 6.34
N GLU A 129 -4.36 -2.21 6.85
CA GLU A 129 -5.75 -1.76 6.87
C GLU A 129 -6.31 -1.65 5.45
N LEU A 130 -5.58 -0.99 4.55
CA LEU A 130 -5.99 -0.80 3.15
C LEU A 130 -6.27 -2.12 2.43
N ILE A 131 -5.50 -3.17 2.75
CA ILE A 131 -5.66 -4.50 2.13
C ILE A 131 -6.74 -5.32 2.83
N LYS A 132 -6.71 -5.40 4.16
CA LYS A 132 -7.63 -6.25 4.95
C LYS A 132 -9.05 -5.73 4.91
N GLU A 133 -9.21 -4.42 4.85
CA GLU A 133 -10.50 -3.75 4.88
C GLU A 133 -10.86 -3.12 3.53
N PHE A 134 -10.26 -3.61 2.45
CA PHE A 134 -10.44 -3.09 1.09
C PHE A 134 -11.91 -2.87 0.73
N ASP A 135 -12.77 -3.88 0.92
CA ASP A 135 -14.20 -3.79 0.58
C ASP A 135 -14.94 -2.70 1.36
N ARG A 136 -14.46 -2.36 2.57
CA ARG A 136 -15.02 -1.30 3.42
C ARG A 136 -14.46 0.07 3.05
N LEU A 137 -13.14 0.17 2.85
CA LEU A 137 -12.43 1.43 2.70
C LEU A 137 -12.44 1.94 1.26
N ALA A 138 -12.16 1.07 0.29
CA ALA A 138 -11.91 1.46 -1.11
C ALA A 138 -13.04 2.27 -1.74
N PRO A 139 -14.34 1.93 -1.60
CA PRO A 139 -15.41 2.72 -2.21
C PRO A 139 -15.42 4.18 -1.75
N SER A 140 -15.17 4.41 -0.45
CA SER A 140 -15.15 5.76 0.13
C SER A 140 -13.90 6.55 -0.25
N LEU A 141 -12.78 5.87 -0.44
CA LEU A 141 -11.51 6.49 -0.81
C LEU A 141 -11.47 6.83 -2.30
N GLN A 142 -11.97 5.93 -3.15
CA GLN A 142 -12.07 6.15 -4.61
C GLN A 142 -13.10 7.23 -4.97
N ALA A 143 -14.12 7.45 -4.13
CA ALA A 143 -15.08 8.55 -4.33
C ALA A 143 -14.50 9.94 -4.02
N LYS A 144 -13.33 10.01 -3.37
CA LYS A 144 -12.64 11.25 -3.04
C LYS A 144 -11.51 11.49 -4.03
N VAL A 145 -11.13 12.75 -4.23
CA VAL A 145 -10.14 13.12 -5.23
C VAL A 145 -8.85 13.61 -4.57
N PRO A 146 -7.67 13.18 -5.05
CA PRO A 146 -6.40 13.77 -4.61
C PRO A 146 -6.35 15.27 -4.87
N VAL A 147 -5.77 16.03 -3.95
CA VAL A 147 -5.71 17.49 -4.02
C VAL A 147 -4.41 17.91 -4.69
N LEU A 148 -4.52 18.46 -5.90
CA LEU A 148 -3.38 19.00 -6.63
C LEU A 148 -2.85 20.27 -5.94
N SER A 149 -1.54 20.41 -5.84
CA SER A 149 -0.87 21.57 -5.27
C SER A 149 -1.13 22.83 -6.08
N GLN A 150 -1.31 23.97 -5.39
CA GLN A 150 -1.49 25.28 -6.01
C GLN A 150 -0.26 25.71 -6.82
N ASP A 151 0.92 25.22 -6.45
CA ASP A 151 2.17 25.51 -7.14
C ASP A 151 2.35 24.67 -8.42
N HIS A 152 1.50 23.67 -8.65
CA HIS A 152 1.56 22.85 -9.85
C HIS A 152 1.01 23.61 -11.05
N ALA A 153 1.71 23.61 -12.19
CA ALA A 153 1.34 24.38 -13.38
C ALA A 153 -0.09 24.08 -13.90
N ALA A 154 -0.57 22.86 -13.67
CA ALA A 154 -1.92 22.44 -14.04
C ALA A 154 -3.03 22.76 -13.02
N PHE A 155 -2.73 23.45 -11.92
CA PHE A 155 -3.69 23.71 -10.84
C PHE A 155 -4.92 24.49 -11.30
N GLU A 156 -4.73 25.56 -12.07
CA GLU A 156 -5.84 26.37 -12.58
C GLU A 156 -6.86 25.53 -13.34
N GLN A 157 -6.38 24.70 -14.28
CA GLN A 157 -7.23 23.78 -15.03
C GLN A 157 -7.92 22.77 -14.11
N TYR A 158 -7.16 22.15 -13.20
CA TYR A 158 -7.70 21.19 -12.24
C TYR A 158 -8.81 21.80 -11.37
N SER A 159 -8.63 23.02 -10.87
CA SER A 159 -9.54 23.65 -9.91
C SER A 159 -10.97 23.82 -10.44
N THR A 160 -11.11 24.09 -11.75
CA THR A 160 -12.38 24.34 -12.45
C THR A 160 -13.18 23.07 -12.79
N MET A 161 -12.56 21.89 -12.65
CA MET A 161 -13.18 20.61 -13.02
C MET A 161 -14.17 20.09 -11.95
N ASN A 162 -15.15 19.32 -12.40
CA ASN A 162 -15.97 18.51 -11.50
C ASN A 162 -15.15 17.34 -10.90
N THR A 163 -15.69 16.70 -9.86
CA THR A 163 -15.00 15.63 -9.11
C THR A 163 -14.54 14.46 -10.00
N TYR A 164 -15.37 14.00 -10.93
CA TYR A 164 -15.05 12.87 -11.80
C TYR A 164 -13.89 13.19 -12.75
N ASP A 165 -13.93 14.38 -13.35
CA ASP A 165 -12.87 14.85 -14.24
C ASP A 165 -11.57 15.09 -13.49
N LYS A 166 -11.62 15.57 -12.25
CA LYS A 166 -10.44 15.79 -11.40
C LYS A 166 -9.69 14.48 -11.12
N GLU A 167 -10.38 13.38 -10.82
CA GLU A 167 -9.72 12.09 -10.59
C GLU A 167 -9.01 11.60 -11.86
N GLY A 168 -9.72 11.62 -13.00
CA GLY A 168 -9.16 11.27 -14.30
C GLY A 168 -7.99 12.17 -14.68
N PHE A 169 -8.05 13.46 -14.31
CA PHE A 169 -6.98 14.42 -14.54
C PHE A 169 -5.71 14.07 -13.76
N VAL A 170 -5.81 13.82 -12.45
CA VAL A 170 -4.65 13.43 -11.62
C VAL A 170 -4.03 12.13 -12.16
N ARG A 171 -4.84 11.14 -12.54
CA ARG A 171 -4.34 9.89 -13.14
C ARG A 171 -3.61 10.12 -14.46
N LYS A 172 -3.98 11.13 -15.25
CA LYS A 172 -3.26 11.49 -16.49
C LYS A 172 -1.87 12.06 -16.25
N LEU A 173 -1.58 12.54 -15.04
CA LEU A 173 -0.25 13.01 -14.64
C LEU A 173 0.70 11.86 -14.26
N ILE A 174 0.18 10.66 -13.97
CA ILE A 174 0.98 9.50 -13.55
C ILE A 174 2.14 9.19 -14.51
N PRO A 175 1.98 9.17 -15.85
CA PRO A 175 3.09 8.90 -16.75
C PRO A 175 4.26 9.89 -16.62
N GLU A 176 4.00 11.14 -16.25
CA GLU A 176 5.04 12.15 -16.03
C GLU A 176 5.76 11.90 -14.70
N VAL A 177 4.99 11.61 -13.65
CA VAL A 177 5.51 11.21 -12.33
C VAL A 177 6.42 9.99 -12.45
N LEU A 178 6.00 8.98 -13.21
CA LEU A 178 6.78 7.75 -13.39
C LEU A 178 8.12 8.01 -14.07
N LYS A 179 8.21 9.03 -14.95
CA LYS A 179 9.47 9.47 -15.55
C LYS A 179 10.35 10.20 -14.53
N GLU A 180 9.78 11.11 -13.75
CA GLU A 180 10.55 11.85 -12.73
C GLU A 180 11.13 10.93 -11.66
N ILE A 181 10.38 9.92 -11.23
CA ILE A 181 10.83 8.99 -10.17
C ILE A 181 11.68 7.83 -10.70
N GLN A 182 11.85 7.71 -12.03
CA GLN A 182 12.55 6.58 -12.63
C GLN A 182 13.99 6.45 -12.13
N ASP A 183 14.70 7.57 -11.99
CA ASP A 183 16.10 7.60 -11.54
C ASP A 183 16.25 7.19 -10.07
N TYR A 184 15.19 7.33 -9.27
CA TYR A 184 15.16 6.94 -7.86
C TYR A 184 14.89 5.44 -7.65
N SER A 185 14.56 4.70 -8.72
CA SER A 185 14.15 3.29 -8.64
C SER A 185 15.30 2.28 -8.65
N THR A 186 16.55 2.74 -8.83
CA THR A 186 17.78 1.91 -8.90
C THR A 186 18.48 1.78 -7.54
#